data_AF-A0A4Q1CKL6-F1
#
_entry.id   AF-A0A4Q1CKL6-F1
#
_cell.length_a   1.000
_cell.length_b   1.000
_cell.length_c   1.000
_cell.angle_alpha   90.00
_cell.angle_beta   90.00
_cell.angle_gamma   90.00
#
_symmetry.space_group_name_H-M   'P 1'
#
loop_
_entity.id
_entity.type
_entity.pdbx_description
1 polymer ?
#
loop_
_entity_poly.entity_id
_entity_poly.type
_entity_poly.pdbx_seq_one_letter_code
_entity_poly.pdbx_strand_id
1 'polypeptide(L)'
;MNYKLFVPALALFLIQAFSCKTSKTNTSTPSSGEVVNPPTIAAPVVSEGSEYLYMYRWYVTELNSKPVSLGDNAKAAHLLFTSGQVNSVAGFTGCNRLNGRFELQKDNVIKFSPLAVTKMACLNTGNMESDFLVALNKTSKWIIRNQTLYFYEEDKLLVKFASVDAALAKLEGNWELNYISGIRIAFDGLYPEKKPFIRFDLANSQINGNTGCNGFSSKYSINGNTIKFTPGISTMMACPGNGEKTFTEMLKKVNRYALSDDNTLNFLIDDVAVMRFVRK
;
A
#
# COMPACT_ATOMS: atom_id res chain seq x y z
N MET A 1 59.98 15.19 28.21
CA MET A 1 60.55 14.95 26.86
C MET A 1 59.60 15.50 25.81
N ASN A 2 60.18 16.10 24.77
CA ASN A 2 59.62 17.08 23.85
C ASN A 2 58.40 16.68 22.99
N TYR A 3 57.64 17.72 22.65
CA TYR A 3 56.49 17.87 21.74
C TYR A 3 56.63 17.27 20.34
N LYS A 4 55.48 16.98 19.70
CA LYS A 4 55.06 17.63 18.42
C LYS A 4 53.60 17.31 18.03
N LEU A 5 52.78 18.36 17.98
CA LEU A 5 51.50 18.43 17.25
C LEU A 5 51.76 18.37 15.74
N PHE A 6 50.90 17.70 14.99
CA PHE A 6 50.88 17.73 13.52
C PHE A 6 49.50 18.21 13.06
N VAL A 7 49.45 19.36 12.39
CA VAL A 7 48.28 19.93 11.73
C VAL A 7 48.56 19.91 10.23
N PRO A 8 47.71 19.33 9.37
CA PRO A 8 47.83 19.51 7.93
C PRO A 8 47.07 20.74 7.45
N ALA A 9 47.72 21.47 6.54
CA ALA A 9 47.33 22.77 6.01
C ALA A 9 46.18 22.70 4.98
N LEU A 10 45.36 23.76 5.00
CA LEU A 10 44.33 24.12 4.03
C LEU A 10 44.97 24.45 2.67
N ALA A 11 44.47 23.86 1.58
CA ALA A 11 44.78 24.29 0.21
C ALA A 11 43.57 25.02 -0.40
N LEU A 12 43.70 26.34 -0.61
CA LEU A 12 42.77 27.15 -1.40
C LEU A 12 42.99 26.88 -2.90
N PHE A 13 41.94 26.45 -3.61
CA PHE A 13 41.89 26.50 -5.08
C PHE A 13 41.05 27.70 -5.53
N LEU A 14 41.72 28.69 -6.14
CA LEU A 14 41.13 29.77 -6.91
C LEU A 14 40.81 29.24 -8.31
N ILE A 15 39.53 29.21 -8.70
CA ILE A 15 39.11 29.00 -10.09
C ILE A 15 38.65 30.34 -10.66
N GLN A 16 39.34 30.77 -11.72
CA GLN A 16 39.14 32.02 -12.43
C GLN A 16 37.87 31.98 -13.29
N ALA A 17 37.15 33.11 -13.32
CA ALA A 17 35.99 33.33 -14.18
C ALA A 17 36.42 33.58 -15.64
N PHE A 18 35.91 32.78 -16.57
CA PHE A 18 36.00 33.05 -18.01
C PHE A 18 34.79 33.88 -18.47
N SER A 19 35.09 35.11 -18.92
CA SER A 19 34.17 36.01 -19.61
C SER A 19 34.17 35.66 -21.11
N CYS A 20 33.00 35.45 -21.71
CA CYS A 20 32.86 35.31 -23.16
C CYS A 20 32.15 36.56 -23.72
N LYS A 21 32.88 37.32 -24.54
CA LYS A 21 32.38 38.50 -25.27
C LYS A 21 31.71 38.08 -26.57
N THR A 22 30.60 38.76 -26.85
CA THR A 22 29.83 38.78 -28.10
C THR A 22 30.66 39.22 -29.32
N SER A 23 30.40 38.62 -30.48
CA SER A 23 30.73 39.16 -31.80
C SER A 23 29.49 39.11 -32.71
N LYS A 24 29.22 40.22 -33.41
CA LYS A 24 28.17 40.41 -34.43
C LYS A 24 28.83 40.49 -35.80
N THR A 25 28.30 39.79 -36.81
CA THR A 25 28.28 40.26 -38.21
C THR A 25 27.20 39.56 -39.07
N ASN A 26 26.15 40.33 -39.39
CA ASN A 26 25.42 40.55 -40.66
C ASN A 26 25.21 39.50 -41.78
N THR A 27 23.90 39.26 -42.03
CA THR A 27 23.10 39.29 -43.29
C THR A 27 23.24 38.22 -44.40
N SER A 28 22.19 37.40 -44.60
CA SER A 28 21.39 37.26 -45.86
C SER A 28 20.36 36.10 -45.80
N THR A 29 19.08 36.37 -46.13
CA THR A 29 17.98 35.42 -46.50
C THR A 29 18.05 35.18 -48.03
N PRO A 30 17.40 34.19 -48.71
CA PRO A 30 16.27 33.33 -48.31
C PRO A 30 16.30 31.83 -48.73
N SER A 31 15.41 30.99 -48.16
CA SER A 31 14.54 30.00 -48.85
C SER A 31 14.21 28.75 -48.00
N SER A 32 12.90 28.52 -47.85
CA SER A 32 12.17 27.24 -47.71
C SER A 32 12.81 26.06 -46.95
N GLY A 33 12.25 25.77 -45.78
CA GLY A 33 12.41 24.50 -45.08
C GLY A 33 11.51 24.46 -43.85
N GLU A 34 10.31 23.91 -44.00
CA GLU A 34 9.36 23.69 -42.92
C GLU A 34 9.89 22.57 -42.02
N VAL A 35 10.45 22.93 -40.86
CA VAL A 35 10.87 21.98 -39.84
C VAL A 35 9.64 21.59 -39.03
N VAL A 36 9.07 20.43 -39.36
CA VAL A 36 8.06 19.79 -38.52
C VAL A 36 8.73 19.40 -37.20
N ASN A 37 8.40 20.11 -36.12
CA ASN A 37 8.78 19.70 -34.78
C ASN A 37 8.14 18.33 -34.45
N PRO A 38 8.88 17.37 -33.88
CA PRO A 38 8.31 16.13 -33.39
C PRO A 38 7.28 16.42 -32.29
N PRO A 39 6.21 15.61 -32.14
CA PRO A 39 5.20 15.85 -31.13
C PRO A 39 5.84 15.76 -29.74
N THR A 40 5.83 16.88 -29.02
CA THR A 40 6.13 16.94 -27.60
C THR A 40 5.19 15.97 -26.88
N ILE A 41 5.74 14.87 -26.35
CA ILE A 41 5.00 14.00 -25.42
C ILE A 41 4.69 14.88 -24.21
N ALA A 42 3.44 15.34 -24.12
CA ALA A 42 2.99 16.18 -23.03
C ALA A 42 3.23 15.45 -21.70
N ALA A 43 3.94 16.11 -20.79
CA ALA A 43 4.06 15.63 -19.42
C ALA A 43 2.66 15.41 -18.82
N PRO A 44 2.45 14.36 -18.01
CA PRO A 44 1.15 14.12 -17.40
C PRO A 44 0.76 15.34 -16.55
N VAL A 45 -0.42 15.89 -16.81
CA VAL A 45 -0.95 17.03 -16.06
C VAL A 45 -1.47 16.50 -14.73
N VAL A 46 -0.66 16.65 -13.68
CA VAL A 46 -0.92 16.16 -12.32
C VAL A 46 -1.85 17.17 -11.62
N SER A 47 -3.06 16.77 -11.26
CA SER A 47 -3.95 17.58 -10.41
C SER A 47 -3.54 17.46 -8.94
N GLU A 48 -3.73 18.52 -8.16
CA GLU A 48 -3.42 18.57 -6.73
C GLU A 48 -4.13 17.42 -5.98
N GLY A 49 -3.39 16.61 -5.22
CA GLY A 49 -3.92 15.45 -4.51
C GLY A 49 -3.88 14.12 -5.28
N SER A 50 -3.39 14.11 -6.53
CA SER A 50 -3.24 12.86 -7.30
C SER A 50 -2.12 11.97 -6.79
N GLU A 51 -1.16 12.50 -6.03
CA GLU A 51 -0.15 11.72 -5.31
C GLU A 51 -0.79 10.69 -4.37
N TYR A 52 -1.90 11.06 -3.70
CA TYR A 52 -2.63 10.14 -2.82
C TYR A 52 -3.24 8.97 -3.58
N LEU A 53 -3.62 9.14 -4.84
CA LEU A 53 -4.16 8.05 -5.65
C LEU A 53 -3.19 6.87 -5.73
N TYR A 54 -1.89 7.17 -5.79
CA TYR A 54 -0.79 6.20 -5.90
C TYR A 54 -0.29 5.68 -4.54
N MET A 55 -0.61 6.34 -3.43
CA MET A 55 -0.16 5.95 -2.09
C MET A 55 -1.00 4.84 -1.46
N TYR A 56 -2.20 4.57 -1.98
CA TYR A 56 -3.15 3.67 -1.36
C TYR A 56 -3.62 2.58 -2.33
N ARG A 57 -3.94 1.41 -1.76
CA ARG A 57 -4.87 0.45 -2.35
C ARG A 57 -6.29 0.85 -1.99
N TRP A 58 -7.17 0.90 -2.96
CA TRP A 58 -8.54 1.41 -2.83
C TRP A 58 -9.53 0.25 -2.87
N TYR A 59 -10.13 -0.10 -1.74
CA TYR A 59 -11.12 -1.18 -1.62
C TYR A 59 -12.54 -0.65 -1.82
N VAL A 60 -13.33 -1.31 -2.67
CA VAL A 60 -14.72 -0.91 -2.97
C VAL A 60 -15.59 -1.11 -1.74
N THR A 61 -16.21 -0.03 -1.27
CA THR A 61 -17.15 -0.04 -0.12
C THR A 61 -18.58 0.25 -0.55
N GLU A 62 -18.76 0.89 -1.70
CA GLU A 62 -20.07 1.20 -2.28
C GLU A 62 -19.96 1.15 -3.80
N LEU A 63 -20.95 0.56 -4.47
CA LEU A 63 -21.05 0.46 -5.91
C LEU A 63 -22.49 0.77 -6.34
N ASN A 64 -22.68 1.76 -7.22
CA ASN A 64 -23.99 2.24 -7.67
C ASN A 64 -24.97 2.52 -6.51
N SER A 65 -24.47 3.22 -5.47
CA SER A 65 -25.19 3.54 -4.23
C SER A 65 -25.61 2.34 -3.37
N LYS A 66 -25.06 1.15 -3.62
CA LYS A 66 -25.27 -0.05 -2.79
C LYS A 66 -24.02 -0.36 -2.00
N PRO A 67 -24.12 -0.62 -0.68
CA PRO A 67 -22.97 -1.03 0.10
C PRO A 67 -22.45 -2.38 -0.39
N VAL A 68 -21.13 -2.50 -0.47
CA VAL A 68 -20.43 -3.73 -0.85
C VAL A 68 -19.78 -4.30 0.41
N SER A 69 -20.08 -5.57 0.72
CA SER A 69 -19.36 -6.29 1.77
C SER A 69 -17.97 -6.68 1.27
N LEU A 70 -16.94 -6.41 2.06
CA LEU A 70 -15.56 -6.72 1.71
C LEU A 70 -15.26 -8.24 1.77
N GLY A 71 -16.18 -9.06 2.33
CA GLY A 71 -16.08 -10.53 2.34
C GLY A 71 -14.76 -11.06 2.92
N ASP A 72 -14.32 -12.25 2.46
CA ASP A 72 -12.95 -12.71 2.65
C ASP A 72 -12.01 -11.89 1.75
N ASN A 73 -11.13 -11.06 2.32
CA ASN A 73 -10.42 -9.96 1.63
C ASN A 73 -9.57 -10.34 0.42
N ALA A 74 -9.14 -11.60 0.31
CA ALA A 74 -8.50 -12.09 -0.91
C ALA A 74 -9.41 -11.95 -2.14
N LYS A 75 -10.71 -11.83 -1.92
CA LYS A 75 -11.75 -11.62 -2.92
C LYS A 75 -12.37 -10.22 -2.87
N ALA A 76 -11.90 -9.32 -2.02
CA ALA A 76 -12.44 -7.96 -1.97
C ALA A 76 -12.06 -7.20 -3.24
N ALA A 77 -13.05 -6.54 -3.87
CA ALA A 77 -12.79 -5.72 -5.04
C ALA A 77 -11.96 -4.49 -4.65
N HIS A 78 -10.89 -4.26 -5.40
CA HIS A 78 -9.96 -3.17 -5.14
C HIS A 78 -9.22 -2.72 -6.39
N LEU A 79 -8.66 -1.51 -6.32
CA LEU A 79 -7.76 -0.95 -7.31
C LEU A 79 -6.43 -0.52 -6.68
N LEU A 80 -5.37 -0.62 -7.47
CA LEU A 80 -4.04 -0.11 -7.19
C LEU A 80 -3.57 0.70 -8.39
N PHE A 81 -3.26 1.98 -8.16
CA PHE A 81 -2.78 2.88 -9.20
C PHE A 81 -1.27 2.99 -9.13
N THR A 82 -0.62 2.94 -10.29
CA THR A 82 0.84 3.09 -10.42
C THR A 82 1.13 4.19 -11.43
N SER A 83 1.95 5.17 -11.04
CA SER A 83 2.46 6.20 -11.93
C SER A 83 3.68 5.69 -12.70
N GLY A 84 3.88 6.17 -13.93
CA GLY A 84 5.01 5.79 -14.76
C GLY A 84 5.00 6.55 -16.09
N GLN A 85 5.79 6.07 -17.07
CA GLN A 85 5.69 6.60 -18.45
C GLN A 85 4.26 6.49 -18.99
N VAL A 86 3.58 5.40 -18.62
CA VAL A 86 2.14 5.22 -18.82
C VAL A 86 1.54 4.84 -17.48
N ASN A 87 0.57 5.62 -17.02
CA ASN A 87 -0.18 5.34 -15.81
C ASN A 87 -0.95 4.02 -15.95
N SER A 88 -0.82 3.16 -14.95
CA SER A 88 -1.45 1.83 -14.96
C SER A 88 -2.31 1.60 -13.73
N VAL A 89 -3.39 0.86 -13.93
CA VAL A 89 -4.27 0.39 -12.85
C VAL A 89 -4.29 -1.12 -12.86
N ALA A 90 -4.16 -1.72 -11.68
CA ALA A 90 -4.35 -3.14 -11.45
C ALA A 90 -5.37 -3.33 -10.33
N GLY A 91 -5.96 -4.52 -10.22
CA GLY A 91 -6.92 -4.77 -9.17
C GLY A 91 -7.58 -6.13 -9.21
N PHE A 92 -8.60 -6.26 -8.39
CA PHE A 92 -9.50 -7.40 -8.36
C PHE A 92 -10.94 -6.89 -8.44
N THR A 93 -11.78 -7.53 -9.24
CA THR A 93 -13.18 -7.10 -9.47
C THR A 93 -14.18 -7.78 -8.54
N GLY A 94 -13.71 -8.58 -7.59
CA GLY A 94 -14.53 -9.50 -6.80
C GLY A 94 -14.54 -10.93 -7.34
N CYS A 95 -14.16 -11.12 -8.61
CA CYS A 95 -14.04 -12.42 -9.25
C CYS A 95 -12.73 -12.58 -10.03
N ASN A 96 -12.39 -11.60 -10.87
CA ASN A 96 -11.22 -11.66 -11.73
C ASN A 96 -10.18 -10.61 -11.38
N ARG A 97 -8.96 -10.89 -11.83
CA ARG A 97 -7.89 -9.88 -11.83
C ARG A 97 -8.17 -8.90 -12.95
N LEU A 98 -7.93 -7.63 -12.66
CA LEU A 98 -8.08 -6.51 -13.58
C LEU A 98 -6.73 -5.85 -13.81
N ASN A 99 -6.48 -5.45 -15.05
CA ASN A 99 -5.35 -4.61 -15.41
C ASN A 99 -5.74 -3.66 -16.53
N GLY A 100 -5.17 -2.46 -16.52
CA GLY A 100 -5.50 -1.43 -17.50
C GLY A 100 -4.62 -0.20 -17.39
N ARG A 101 -4.99 0.81 -18.16
CA ARG A 101 -4.33 2.12 -18.19
C ARG A 101 -5.35 3.19 -17.88
N PHE A 102 -4.87 4.32 -17.39
CA PHE A 102 -5.70 5.48 -17.13
C PHE A 102 -4.94 6.76 -17.39
N GLU A 103 -5.68 7.83 -17.63
CA GLU A 103 -5.14 9.18 -17.77
C GLU A 103 -5.80 10.09 -16.75
N LEU A 104 -5.01 10.95 -16.14
CA LEU A 104 -5.48 12.05 -15.32
C LEU A 104 -5.38 13.33 -16.14
N GLN A 105 -6.40 14.19 -16.03
CA GLN A 105 -6.41 15.51 -16.65
C GLN A 105 -6.77 16.55 -15.59
N LYS A 106 -6.84 17.83 -15.98
CA LYS A 106 -7.25 18.91 -15.09
C LYS A 106 -8.67 18.66 -14.55
N ASP A 107 -9.03 19.40 -13.49
CA ASP A 107 -10.38 19.39 -12.90
C ASP A 107 -10.83 18.00 -12.40
N ASN A 108 -9.86 17.19 -11.96
CA ASN A 108 -10.04 15.82 -11.47
C ASN A 108 -10.72 14.88 -12.47
N VAL A 109 -10.47 15.09 -13.76
CA VAL A 109 -10.91 14.15 -14.78
C VAL A 109 -10.01 12.91 -14.77
N ILE A 110 -10.63 11.73 -14.77
CA ILE A 110 -9.96 10.45 -14.97
C ILE A 110 -10.61 9.74 -16.14
N LYS A 111 -9.80 9.12 -17.00
CA LYS A 111 -10.28 8.28 -18.10
C LYS A 111 -9.57 6.95 -18.06
N PHE A 112 -10.32 5.86 -18.04
CA PHE A 112 -9.77 4.53 -18.19
C PHE A 112 -9.70 4.15 -19.68
N SER A 113 -8.56 3.62 -20.10
CA SER A 113 -8.49 2.86 -21.35
C SER A 113 -9.28 1.54 -21.20
N PRO A 114 -9.55 0.81 -22.30
CA PRO A 114 -10.16 -0.51 -22.21
C PRO A 114 -9.46 -1.40 -21.17
N LEU A 115 -10.24 -1.89 -20.21
CA LEU A 115 -9.75 -2.69 -19.09
C LEU A 115 -9.73 -4.16 -19.49
N ALA A 116 -8.63 -4.85 -19.18
CA ALA A 116 -8.54 -6.30 -19.34
C ALA A 116 -8.86 -6.99 -18.02
N VAL A 117 -9.61 -8.09 -18.11
CA VAL A 117 -9.91 -8.97 -16.98
C VAL A 117 -9.64 -10.43 -17.34
N THR A 118 -9.27 -11.24 -16.35
CA THR A 118 -9.24 -12.70 -16.50
C THR A 118 -10.67 -13.25 -16.67
N LYS A 119 -10.80 -14.52 -17.10
CA LYS A 119 -12.10 -15.20 -17.24
C LYS A 119 -12.17 -16.45 -16.35
N MET A 120 -12.24 -16.25 -15.04
CA MET A 120 -12.54 -17.29 -14.07
C MET A 120 -14.05 -17.35 -13.83
N ALA A 121 -14.58 -18.56 -13.64
CA ALA A 121 -15.97 -18.73 -13.24
C ALA A 121 -16.10 -18.52 -11.72
N CYS A 122 -16.96 -17.60 -11.30
CA CYS A 122 -17.26 -17.40 -9.89
C CYS A 122 -18.66 -17.87 -9.55
N LEU A 123 -18.75 -18.79 -8.58
CA LEU A 123 -20.01 -19.19 -7.97
C LEU A 123 -20.40 -18.12 -6.94
N ASN A 124 -21.64 -17.62 -7.00
CA ASN A 124 -22.27 -16.77 -5.98
C ASN A 124 -21.77 -15.31 -5.82
N THR A 125 -21.09 -14.71 -6.82
CA THR A 125 -20.68 -13.29 -6.76
C THR A 125 -21.72 -12.30 -7.31
N GLY A 126 -22.85 -12.79 -7.83
CA GLY A 126 -23.86 -11.97 -8.49
C GLY A 126 -23.29 -11.16 -9.67
N ASN A 127 -23.85 -9.98 -9.92
CA ASN A 127 -23.43 -9.07 -11.00
C ASN A 127 -22.32 -8.09 -10.60
N MET A 128 -21.69 -8.28 -9.44
CA MET A 128 -20.76 -7.30 -8.85
C MET A 128 -19.61 -6.92 -9.79
N GLU A 129 -18.95 -7.90 -10.40
CA GLU A 129 -17.85 -7.65 -11.33
C GLU A 129 -18.31 -6.85 -12.55
N SER A 130 -19.43 -7.24 -13.17
CA SER A 130 -19.99 -6.56 -14.34
C SER A 130 -20.36 -5.12 -13.99
N ASP A 131 -21.07 -4.92 -12.87
CA ASP A 131 -21.48 -3.59 -12.41
C ASP A 131 -20.26 -2.70 -12.12
N PHE A 132 -19.19 -3.29 -11.57
CA PHE A 132 -17.96 -2.56 -11.28
C PHE A 132 -17.22 -2.18 -12.57
N LEU A 133 -17.09 -3.08 -13.54
CA LEU A 133 -16.48 -2.77 -14.84
C LEU A 133 -17.25 -1.69 -15.60
N VAL A 134 -18.58 -1.75 -15.58
CA VAL A 134 -19.43 -0.70 -16.16
C VAL A 134 -19.20 0.63 -15.46
N ALA A 135 -19.15 0.65 -14.12
CA ALA A 135 -18.87 1.85 -13.36
C ALA A 135 -17.50 2.45 -13.70
N LEU A 136 -16.45 1.63 -13.82
CA LEU A 136 -15.11 2.11 -14.21
C LEU A 136 -15.11 2.71 -15.62
N ASN A 137 -15.79 2.07 -16.58
CA ASN A 137 -15.88 2.58 -17.95
C ASN A 137 -16.66 3.90 -18.07
N LYS A 138 -17.61 4.13 -17.16
CA LYS A 138 -18.42 5.37 -17.09
C LYS A 138 -17.78 6.49 -16.28
N THR A 139 -16.77 6.16 -15.48
CA THR A 139 -16.13 7.14 -14.60
C THR A 139 -15.46 8.23 -15.45
N SER A 140 -15.86 9.48 -15.21
CA SER A 140 -15.28 10.67 -15.85
C SER A 140 -14.59 11.60 -14.86
N LYS A 141 -14.90 11.47 -13.56
CA LYS A 141 -14.36 12.34 -12.50
C LYS A 141 -14.01 11.54 -11.25
N TRP A 142 -12.93 11.94 -10.59
CA TRP A 142 -12.51 11.37 -9.32
C TRP A 142 -12.36 12.44 -8.24
N ILE A 143 -12.52 12.06 -6.98
CA ILE A 143 -12.26 12.96 -5.84
C ILE A 143 -11.70 12.11 -4.70
N ILE A 144 -10.67 12.63 -4.00
CA ILE A 144 -10.26 12.11 -2.70
C ILE A 144 -10.65 13.12 -1.61
N ARG A 145 -11.39 12.67 -0.59
CA ARG A 145 -11.72 13.42 0.63
C ARG A 145 -11.63 12.49 1.83
N ASN A 146 -10.99 12.92 2.91
CA ASN A 146 -10.86 12.14 4.13
C ASN A 146 -10.40 10.69 3.88
N GLN A 147 -9.36 10.51 3.06
CA GLN A 147 -8.80 9.19 2.69
C GLN A 147 -9.84 8.23 2.03
N THR A 148 -10.91 8.79 1.48
CA THR A 148 -11.91 8.06 0.69
C THR A 148 -11.81 8.52 -0.75
N LEU A 149 -11.70 7.56 -1.68
CA LEU A 149 -11.74 7.84 -3.12
C LEU A 149 -13.18 7.68 -3.60
N TYR A 150 -13.59 8.57 -4.48
CA TYR A 150 -14.90 8.59 -5.10
C TYR A 150 -14.75 8.67 -6.61
N PHE A 151 -15.54 7.88 -7.33
CA PHE A 151 -15.66 7.94 -8.79
C PHE A 151 -17.06 8.34 -9.20
N TYR A 152 -17.14 9.25 -10.17
CA TYR A 152 -18.37 9.86 -10.67
C TYR A 152 -18.48 9.75 -12.18
N GLU A 153 -19.73 9.66 -12.65
CA GLU A 153 -20.15 10.02 -14.02
C GLU A 153 -20.86 11.37 -13.89
N GLU A 154 -20.18 12.44 -14.30
CA GLU A 154 -20.63 13.82 -14.07
C GLU A 154 -20.78 14.10 -12.55
N ASP A 155 -22.01 14.21 -12.05
CA ASP A 155 -22.31 14.40 -10.61
C ASP A 155 -22.87 13.14 -9.94
N LYS A 156 -23.05 12.05 -10.69
CA LYS A 156 -23.57 10.78 -10.16
C LYS A 156 -22.45 9.95 -9.57
N LEU A 157 -22.52 9.66 -8.27
CA LEU A 157 -21.60 8.75 -7.60
C LEU A 157 -21.75 7.32 -8.15
N LEU A 158 -20.66 6.74 -8.64
CA LEU A 158 -20.60 5.38 -9.14
C LEU A 158 -19.92 4.43 -8.15
N VAL A 159 -18.79 4.84 -7.56
CA VAL A 159 -18.00 3.99 -6.67
C VAL A 159 -17.42 4.79 -5.53
N LYS A 160 -17.45 4.23 -4.32
CA LYS A 160 -16.77 4.75 -3.13
C LYS A 160 -15.76 3.72 -2.64
N PHE A 161 -14.54 4.17 -2.36
CA PHE A 161 -13.46 3.31 -1.90
C PHE A 161 -12.88 3.75 -0.55
N ALA A 162 -12.54 2.78 0.29
CA ALA A 162 -11.68 2.99 1.45
C ALA A 162 -10.20 2.82 1.07
N SER A 163 -9.34 3.69 1.59
CA SER A 163 -7.89 3.59 1.40
C SER A 163 -7.25 2.60 2.37
N VAL A 164 -6.29 1.84 1.89
CA VAL A 164 -5.29 1.12 2.69
C VAL A 164 -3.93 1.56 2.19
N ASP A 165 -3.07 2.05 3.09
CA ASP A 165 -1.72 2.51 2.72
C ASP A 165 -0.97 1.39 1.97
N ALA A 166 -0.42 1.71 0.80
CA ALA A 166 0.28 0.75 -0.04
C ALA A 166 1.50 0.15 0.67
N ALA A 167 2.14 0.87 1.60
CA ALA A 167 3.15 0.32 2.49
C ALA A 167 2.55 -0.70 3.47
N LEU A 168 1.33 -0.46 3.97
CA LEU A 168 0.58 -1.43 4.77
C LEU A 168 0.10 -2.62 3.94
N ALA A 169 -0.06 -2.47 2.62
CA ALA A 169 -0.41 -3.60 1.75
C ALA A 169 0.60 -4.75 1.85
N LYS A 170 1.85 -4.46 2.26
CA LYS A 170 2.84 -5.50 2.58
C LYS A 170 2.48 -6.34 3.80
N LEU A 171 1.68 -5.84 4.74
CA LEU A 171 1.23 -6.62 5.88
C LEU A 171 0.13 -7.63 5.52
N GLU A 172 -0.56 -7.47 4.40
CA GLU A 172 -1.64 -8.38 3.99
C GLU A 172 -1.16 -9.85 3.94
N GLY A 173 -2.04 -10.77 4.36
CA GLY A 173 -1.79 -12.20 4.31
C GLY A 173 -1.38 -12.81 5.66
N ASN A 174 -0.84 -14.03 5.59
CA ASN A 174 -0.58 -14.89 6.75
C ASN A 174 0.87 -14.76 7.26
N TRP A 175 1.01 -14.72 8.58
CA TRP A 175 2.27 -14.57 9.30
C TRP A 175 2.30 -15.57 10.46
N GLU A 176 3.26 -16.50 10.44
CA GLU A 176 3.43 -17.53 11.47
C GLU A 176 4.50 -17.08 12.47
N LEU A 177 4.21 -17.20 13.77
CA LEU A 177 5.12 -16.80 14.84
C LEU A 177 6.32 -17.76 14.88
N ASN A 178 7.53 -17.21 14.95
CA ASN A 178 8.76 -17.99 15.13
C ASN A 178 9.61 -17.53 16.33
N TYR A 179 9.22 -16.43 16.99
CA TYR A 179 9.89 -15.93 18.20
C TYR A 179 8.92 -15.12 19.05
N ILE A 180 9.02 -15.28 20.37
CA ILE A 180 8.34 -14.44 21.37
C ILE A 180 9.25 -14.26 22.59
N SER A 181 9.36 -13.03 23.08
CA SER A 181 10.21 -12.67 24.22
C SER A 181 9.54 -13.02 25.57
N GLY A 182 10.32 -13.01 26.65
CA GLY A 182 9.80 -13.02 28.02
C GLY A 182 9.67 -14.39 28.70
N ILE A 183 10.11 -15.48 28.08
CA ILE A 183 10.07 -16.82 28.70
C ILE A 183 11.44 -17.51 28.72
N ARG A 184 11.71 -18.28 29.78
CA ARG A 184 12.92 -19.11 29.92
C ARG A 184 12.82 -20.47 29.21
N ILE A 185 11.71 -20.73 28.52
CA ILE A 185 11.46 -21.99 27.81
C ILE A 185 11.81 -21.78 26.33
N ALA A 186 12.31 -22.81 25.66
CA ALA A 186 12.54 -22.77 24.21
C ALA A 186 11.21 -22.57 23.46
N PHE A 187 11.24 -21.88 22.32
CA PHE A 187 10.05 -21.55 21.54
C PHE A 187 9.19 -22.79 21.19
N ASP A 188 9.83 -23.87 20.72
CA ASP A 188 9.13 -25.10 20.38
C ASP A 188 8.56 -25.82 21.61
N GLY A 189 9.13 -25.60 22.80
CA GLY A 189 8.54 -26.07 24.06
C GLY A 189 7.32 -25.25 24.49
N LEU A 190 7.21 -23.99 24.06
CA LEU A 190 6.05 -23.14 24.31
C LEU A 190 4.89 -23.47 23.36
N TYR A 191 5.21 -23.87 22.12
CA TYR A 191 4.24 -24.18 21.06
C TYR A 191 4.53 -25.55 20.40
N PRO A 192 4.44 -26.66 21.15
CA PRO A 192 4.87 -27.97 20.67
C PRO A 192 3.99 -28.57 19.58
N GLU A 193 2.70 -28.23 19.57
CA GLU A 193 1.73 -28.79 18.60
C GLU A 193 1.49 -27.84 17.43
N LYS A 194 1.30 -26.56 17.73
CA LYS A 194 0.88 -25.56 16.74
C LYS A 194 1.45 -24.19 17.07
N LYS A 195 2.12 -23.60 16.08
CA LYS A 195 2.63 -22.23 16.16
C LYS A 195 1.47 -21.23 16.00
N PRO A 196 1.44 -20.16 16.81
CA PRO A 196 0.51 -19.06 16.59
C PRO A 196 0.70 -18.47 15.19
N PHE A 197 -0.38 -18.01 14.58
CA PHE A 197 -0.29 -17.21 13.36
C PHE A 197 -1.28 -16.06 13.45
N ILE A 198 -0.97 -15.01 12.69
CA ILE A 198 -1.87 -13.88 12.45
C ILE A 198 -2.05 -13.70 10.95
N ARG A 199 -3.26 -13.33 10.54
CA ARG A 199 -3.62 -12.95 9.19
C ARG A 199 -4.11 -11.53 9.24
N PHE A 200 -3.40 -10.62 8.58
CA PHE A 200 -3.90 -9.25 8.42
C PHE A 200 -5.04 -9.26 7.42
N ASP A 201 -6.08 -8.56 7.80
CA ASP A 201 -7.22 -8.17 7.02
C ASP A 201 -7.19 -6.64 6.98
N LEU A 202 -6.59 -6.09 5.93
CA LEU A 202 -6.46 -4.64 5.80
C LEU A 202 -7.80 -3.98 5.46
N ALA A 203 -8.65 -4.67 4.71
CA ALA A 203 -9.95 -4.16 4.27
C ALA A 203 -10.90 -3.92 5.47
N ASN A 204 -10.90 -4.82 6.46
CA ASN A 204 -11.72 -4.71 7.67
C ASN A 204 -10.93 -4.18 8.88
N SER A 205 -9.67 -3.77 8.71
CA SER A 205 -8.77 -3.34 9.80
C SER A 205 -8.74 -4.33 10.97
N GLN A 206 -8.53 -5.60 10.66
CA GLN A 206 -8.63 -6.72 11.59
C GLN A 206 -7.46 -7.68 11.45
N ILE A 207 -7.06 -8.34 12.54
CA ILE A 207 -6.25 -9.55 12.48
C ILE A 207 -7.12 -10.74 12.90
N ASN A 208 -6.95 -11.84 12.17
CA ASN A 208 -7.55 -13.13 12.49
C ASN A 208 -6.43 -14.15 12.66
N GLY A 209 -6.55 -15.10 13.56
CA GLY A 209 -5.44 -16.00 13.80
C GLY A 209 -5.73 -17.10 14.79
N ASN A 210 -4.65 -17.72 15.26
CA ASN A 210 -4.70 -18.61 16.41
C ASN A 210 -3.54 -18.33 17.36
N THR A 211 -3.73 -18.61 18.65
CA THR A 211 -2.78 -18.36 19.74
C THR A 211 -1.88 -19.57 20.02
N GLY A 212 -1.85 -20.55 19.09
CA GLY A 212 -1.26 -21.87 19.28
C GLY A 212 -2.27 -22.89 19.82
N CYS A 213 -3.43 -22.45 20.32
CA CYS A 213 -4.50 -23.32 20.80
C CYS A 213 -5.88 -22.83 20.34
N ASN A 214 -6.27 -21.61 20.75
CA ASN A 214 -7.56 -21.03 20.38
C ASN A 214 -7.46 -20.16 19.12
N GLY A 215 -8.58 -20.05 18.41
CA GLY A 215 -8.76 -19.05 17.37
C GLY A 215 -9.05 -17.69 17.99
N PHE A 216 -8.51 -16.62 17.42
CA PHE A 216 -8.76 -15.26 17.89
C PHE A 216 -8.97 -14.28 16.74
N SER A 217 -9.65 -13.18 17.05
CA SER A 217 -9.85 -12.07 16.13
C SER A 217 -9.84 -10.74 16.88
N SER A 218 -9.12 -9.74 16.35
CA SER A 218 -8.93 -8.44 16.98
C SER A 218 -8.87 -7.32 15.93
N LYS A 219 -9.55 -6.20 16.17
CA LYS A 219 -9.38 -5.00 15.35
C LYS A 219 -8.04 -4.34 15.66
N TYR A 220 -7.47 -3.64 14.69
CA TYR A 220 -6.27 -2.85 14.90
C TYR A 220 -6.39 -1.46 14.30
N SER A 221 -5.53 -0.56 14.73
CA SER A 221 -5.27 0.73 14.09
C SER A 221 -3.78 0.92 13.88
N ILE A 222 -3.39 1.44 12.72
CA ILE A 222 -2.00 1.75 12.39
C ILE A 222 -1.87 3.23 12.07
N ASN A 223 -0.83 3.86 12.60
CA ASN A 223 -0.40 5.21 12.24
C ASN A 223 1.14 5.20 12.10
N GLY A 224 1.63 5.25 10.86
CA GLY A 224 3.03 5.02 10.54
C GLY A 224 3.47 3.64 11.01
N ASN A 225 4.47 3.60 11.90
CA ASN A 225 5.00 2.37 12.51
C ASN A 225 4.32 1.99 13.84
N THR A 226 3.36 2.79 14.30
CA THR A 226 2.60 2.51 15.52
C THR A 226 1.44 1.59 15.18
N ILE A 227 1.23 0.55 15.97
CA ILE A 227 0.09 -0.36 15.86
C ILE A 227 -0.58 -0.52 17.22
N LYS A 228 -1.91 -0.49 17.24
CA LYS A 228 -2.70 -0.75 18.45
C LYS A 228 -3.73 -1.82 18.15
N PHE A 229 -3.80 -2.84 19.00
CA PHE A 229 -4.81 -3.88 18.95
C PHE A 229 -5.92 -3.60 19.95
N THR A 230 -7.17 -3.69 19.50
CA THR A 230 -8.35 -3.65 20.38
C THR A 230 -8.58 -5.03 20.97
N PRO A 231 -8.99 -5.16 22.24
CA PRO A 231 -9.38 -6.45 22.81
C PRO A 231 -10.31 -7.22 21.88
N GLY A 232 -9.90 -8.44 21.54
CA GLY A 232 -10.56 -9.29 20.56
C GLY A 232 -11.50 -10.32 21.17
N ILE A 233 -12.15 -11.09 20.30
CA ILE A 233 -12.84 -12.33 20.67
C ILE A 233 -11.90 -13.53 20.50
N SER A 234 -12.02 -14.51 21.37
CA SER A 234 -11.26 -15.76 21.33
C SER A 234 -12.19 -16.94 21.64
N THR A 235 -11.89 -18.11 21.08
CA THR A 235 -12.49 -19.35 21.54
C THR A 235 -11.98 -19.71 22.94
N MET A 236 -12.68 -20.59 23.65
CA MET A 236 -12.39 -20.98 25.03
C MET A 236 -12.16 -22.50 25.16
N MET A 237 -11.28 -23.07 24.33
CA MET A 237 -10.81 -24.44 24.54
C MET A 237 -9.79 -24.47 25.68
N ALA A 238 -9.76 -25.58 26.43
CA ALA A 238 -8.74 -25.82 27.45
C ALA A 238 -7.41 -26.16 26.77
N CYS A 239 -6.35 -25.43 27.11
CA CYS A 239 -5.04 -25.55 26.49
C CYS A 239 -3.98 -26.00 27.51
N PRO A 240 -3.12 -26.97 27.16
CA PRO A 240 -1.94 -27.28 27.97
C PRO A 240 -0.89 -26.16 27.84
N GLY A 241 -0.08 -25.99 28.89
CA GLY A 241 1.04 -25.06 28.91
C GLY A 241 0.64 -23.58 28.98
N ASN A 242 1.62 -22.69 28.77
CA ASN A 242 1.47 -21.24 28.91
C ASN A 242 1.52 -20.48 27.56
N GLY A 243 1.51 -21.19 26.43
CA GLY A 243 1.75 -20.60 25.10
C GLY A 243 0.74 -19.54 24.71
N GLU A 244 -0.55 -19.85 24.85
CA GLU A 244 -1.62 -18.90 24.53
C GLU A 244 -1.59 -17.66 25.43
N LYS A 245 -1.45 -17.87 26.75
CA LYS A 245 -1.38 -16.76 27.71
C LYS A 245 -0.20 -15.84 27.37
N THR A 246 0.97 -16.43 27.09
CA THR A 246 2.16 -15.67 26.70
C THR A 246 1.92 -14.87 25.41
N PHE A 247 1.31 -15.50 24.39
CA PHE A 247 0.99 -14.83 23.13
C PHE A 247 0.07 -13.63 23.34
N THR A 248 -1.05 -13.83 24.05
CA THR A 248 -2.09 -12.81 24.23
C THR A 248 -1.62 -11.66 25.14
N GLU A 249 -0.85 -11.96 26.19
CA GLU A 249 -0.25 -10.93 27.04
C GLU A 249 0.81 -10.12 26.31
N MET A 250 1.61 -10.75 25.45
CA MET A 250 2.59 -10.02 24.65
C MET A 250 1.92 -9.15 23.60
N LEU A 251 0.94 -9.67 22.86
CA LEU A 251 0.20 -8.92 21.84
C LEU A 251 -0.46 -7.66 22.41
N LYS A 252 -0.96 -7.72 23.65
CA LYS A 252 -1.53 -6.55 24.35
C LYS A 252 -0.51 -5.44 24.65
N LYS A 253 0.78 -5.78 24.77
CA LYS A 253 1.86 -4.82 25.07
C LYS A 253 2.47 -4.22 23.81
N VAL A 254 2.29 -4.87 22.65
CA VAL A 254 2.78 -4.37 21.37
C VAL A 254 2.20 -2.99 21.08
N ASN A 255 3.07 -2.05 20.74
CA ASN A 255 2.69 -0.69 20.34
C ASN A 255 3.28 -0.27 18.98
N ARG A 256 4.24 -1.03 18.43
CA ARG A 256 4.88 -0.74 17.14
C ARG A 256 5.12 -2.00 16.32
N TYR A 257 5.29 -1.84 15.01
CA TYR A 257 5.66 -2.92 14.09
C TYR A 257 6.78 -2.47 13.14
N ALA A 258 7.52 -3.44 12.63
CA ALA A 258 8.53 -3.25 11.58
C ALA A 258 8.58 -4.46 10.66
N LEU A 259 8.59 -4.20 9.35
CA LEU A 259 8.96 -5.19 8.35
C LEU A 259 10.48 -5.10 8.15
N SER A 260 11.21 -6.16 8.48
CA SER A 260 12.67 -6.22 8.21
C SER A 260 12.94 -6.47 6.73
N ASP A 261 12.06 -7.23 6.09
CA ASP A 261 12.01 -7.52 4.66
C ASP A 261 10.55 -7.91 4.30
N ASP A 262 10.31 -8.39 3.08
CA ASP A 262 8.96 -8.79 2.65
C ASP A 262 8.45 -10.07 3.36
N ASN A 263 9.32 -10.82 4.05
CA ASN A 263 9.03 -12.10 4.70
C ASN A 263 9.09 -12.06 6.24
N THR A 264 9.56 -10.99 6.86
CA THR A 264 9.78 -10.91 8.30
C THR A 264 9.06 -9.71 8.91
N LEU A 265 8.07 -10.01 9.76
CA LEU A 265 7.34 -9.02 10.55
C LEU A 265 7.79 -9.09 12.01
N ASN A 266 8.17 -7.95 12.57
CA ASN A 266 8.45 -7.81 13.99
C ASN A 266 7.38 -6.94 14.63
N PHE A 267 6.86 -7.39 15.77
CA PHE A 267 6.12 -6.55 16.70
C PHE A 267 7.03 -6.13 17.84
N LEU A 268 6.89 -4.86 18.23
CA LEU A 268 7.77 -4.21 19.17
C LEU A 268 6.99 -3.63 20.35
N ILE A 269 7.68 -3.59 21.50
CA ILE A 269 7.38 -2.69 22.60
C ILE A 269 8.42 -1.59 22.50
N ASP A 270 7.96 -0.38 22.18
CA ASP A 270 8.80 0.77 21.85
C ASP A 270 9.76 0.44 20.70
N ASP A 271 11.06 0.27 20.98
CA ASP A 271 12.07 -0.07 19.97
C ASP A 271 12.58 -1.51 20.08
N VAL A 272 12.02 -2.32 20.98
CA VAL A 272 12.47 -3.69 21.22
C VAL A 272 11.53 -4.69 20.57
N ALA A 273 12.05 -5.49 19.64
CA ALA A 273 11.31 -6.59 19.02
C ALA A 273 10.98 -7.67 20.07
N VAL A 274 9.69 -7.90 20.29
CA VAL A 274 9.19 -8.87 21.28
C VAL A 274 8.50 -10.07 20.65
N MET A 275 8.04 -9.95 19.40
CA MET A 275 7.50 -11.06 18.62
C MET A 275 8.02 -10.95 17.20
N ARG A 276 8.40 -12.09 16.60
CA ARG A 276 8.76 -12.17 15.19
C ARG A 276 7.88 -13.20 14.52
N PHE A 277 7.45 -12.83 13.32
CA PHE A 277 6.66 -13.67 12.45
C PHE A 277 7.34 -13.78 11.08
N VAL A 278 7.12 -14.91 10.44
CA VAL A 278 7.54 -15.19 9.07
C VAL A 278 6.31 -15.32 8.17
N ARG A 279 6.40 -14.78 6.95
CA ARG A 279 5.34 -14.93 5.95
C ARG A 279 5.15 -16.41 5.58
N LYS A 280 3.90 -16.80 5.37
CA LYS A 280 3.49 -18.14 4.94
C LYS A 280 2.92 -18.13 3.52
#